data_AF-A0A5C7PI16-F1
#
_entry.id   AF-A0A5C7PI16-F1
#
_cell.length_a   1.000
_cell.length_b   1.000
_cell.length_c   1.000
_cell.angle_alpha   90.00
_cell.angle_beta   90.00
_cell.angle_gamma   90.00
#
_symmetry.space_group_name_H-M   'P 1'
#
loop_
_entity.id
_entity.type
_entity.pdbx_description
1 polymer ?
#
loop_
_entity_poly.entity_id
_entity_poly.type
_entity_poly.pdbx_seq_one_letter_code
_entity_poly.pdbx_strand_id
1 'polypeptide(L)'
;MNRRKILVVAPEQAENILPKTGLEIAAIERHHDAVVLRGIVRDSDIAQAVVDEDFEIIWFVSHGTESGVLLSDGMLGIDAVTQYVRADETALCVLNTCNSEDMAIAIASGSGADVICTIGDVDNRDAIRLGQLLAG
;
A
#
# COMPACT_ATOMS: atom_id res chain seq x y z
N MET A 1 -15.30 19.18 -0.18
CA MET A 1 -14.31 18.33 -0.87
C MET A 1 -14.68 16.89 -0.57
N ASN A 2 -14.88 16.06 -1.58
CA ASN A 2 -15.13 14.64 -1.37
C ASN A 2 -13.81 14.03 -0.89
N ARG A 3 -13.82 13.37 0.28
CA ARG A 3 -12.64 12.63 0.74
C ARG A 3 -12.52 11.37 -0.10
N ARG A 4 -11.34 11.06 -0.60
CA ARG A 4 -11.13 9.82 -1.34
C ARG A 4 -11.20 8.63 -0.39
N LYS A 5 -11.71 7.51 -0.89
CA LYS A 5 -11.80 6.26 -0.14
C LYS A 5 -10.53 5.43 -0.33
N ILE A 6 -9.86 5.09 0.77
CA ILE A 6 -8.53 4.48 0.76
C ILE A 6 -8.50 3.21 1.59
N LEU A 7 -7.96 2.14 1.02
CA LEU A 7 -7.54 0.96 1.78
C LEU A 7 -6.07 1.10 2.15
N VAL A 8 -5.77 1.11 3.44
CA VAL A 8 -4.39 1.12 3.95
C VAL A 8 -4.03 -0.28 4.45
N VAL A 9 -2.98 -0.86 3.89
CA VAL A 9 -2.46 -2.19 4.23
C VAL A 9 -1.14 -2.03 4.97
N ALA A 10 -1.15 -2.22 6.28
CA ALA A 10 -0.03 -1.96 7.18
C ALA A 10 0.23 -3.13 8.17
N PRO A 11 0.71 -4.28 7.67
CA PRO A 11 1.11 -5.40 8.52
C PRO A 11 2.21 -4.99 9.50
N GLU A 12 2.07 -5.37 10.77
CA GLU A 12 3.14 -5.24 11.76
C GLU A 12 4.15 -6.38 11.57
N GLN A 13 5.43 -6.02 11.49
CA GLN A 13 6.52 -6.97 11.43
C GLN A 13 7.28 -6.99 12.74
N ALA A 14 7.44 -8.19 13.31
CA ALA A 14 8.15 -8.38 14.57
C ALA A 14 9.65 -8.05 14.43
N GLU A 15 10.21 -8.23 13.24
CA GLU A 15 11.58 -7.91 12.86
C GLU A 15 11.56 -6.78 11.83
N ASN A 16 12.54 -5.87 11.88
CA ASN A 16 12.64 -4.70 10.97
C ASN A 16 11.40 -3.80 10.96
N ILE A 17 10.97 -3.32 12.13
CA ILE A 17 9.84 -2.38 12.28
C ILE A 17 10.06 -1.16 11.38
N LEU A 18 9.10 -0.88 10.49
CA LEU A 18 9.07 0.35 9.71
C LEU A 18 8.86 1.54 10.66
N PRO A 19 9.82 2.47 10.77
CA PRO A 19 9.67 3.58 11.68
C PRO A 19 8.54 4.50 11.20
N LYS A 20 7.72 4.98 12.14
CA LYS A 20 6.70 6.01 11.91
C LYS A 20 5.52 5.62 11.00
N THR A 21 5.30 4.33 10.75
CA THR A 21 4.05 3.80 10.13
C THR A 21 2.79 4.41 10.77
N GLY A 22 2.76 4.54 12.10
CA GLY A 22 1.62 5.16 12.80
C GLY A 22 1.39 6.64 12.49
N LEU A 23 2.44 7.41 12.16
CA LEU A 23 2.29 8.82 11.77
C LEU A 23 1.78 8.96 10.33
N GLU A 24 2.17 8.06 9.45
CA GLU A 24 1.68 7.99 8.06
C GLU A 24 0.20 7.62 8.03
N ILE A 25 -0.19 6.52 8.72
CA ILE A 25 -1.60 6.12 8.85
C ILE A 25 -2.44 7.27 9.41
N ALA A 26 -1.99 7.91 10.50
CA ALA A 26 -2.71 9.03 11.11
C ALA A 26 -2.80 10.27 10.20
N ALA A 27 -1.90 10.44 9.23
CA ALA A 27 -2.01 11.48 8.22
C ALA A 27 -3.07 11.10 7.17
N ILE A 28 -3.05 9.86 6.67
CA ILE A 28 -4.03 9.35 5.71
C ILE A 28 -5.45 9.48 6.28
N GLU A 29 -5.68 8.95 7.49
CA GLU A 29 -6.99 9.01 8.18
C GLU A 29 -7.51 10.44 8.41
N ARG A 30 -6.60 11.43 8.53
CA ARG A 30 -7.00 12.83 8.74
C ARG A 30 -7.61 13.45 7.48
N HIS A 31 -7.10 13.06 6.31
CA HIS A 31 -7.42 13.69 5.02
C HIS A 31 -8.36 12.85 4.15
N HIS A 32 -8.50 11.56 4.45
CA HIS A 32 -9.20 10.59 3.60
C HIS A 32 -10.27 9.80 4.38
N ASP A 33 -11.12 9.09 3.67
CA ASP A 33 -12.00 8.07 4.23
C ASP A 33 -11.25 6.74 4.17
N ALA A 34 -10.65 6.33 5.28
CA ALA A 34 -9.65 5.26 5.29
C ALA A 34 -10.15 4.02 6.03
N VAL A 35 -10.07 2.87 5.35
CA VAL A 35 -10.13 1.55 5.97
C VAL A 35 -8.71 1.07 6.20
N VAL A 36 -8.34 0.83 7.46
CA VAL A 36 -6.96 0.50 7.83
C VAL A 36 -6.86 -0.94 8.31
N LEU A 37 -6.17 -1.78 7.54
CA LEU A 37 -5.74 -3.10 7.95
C LEU A 37 -4.37 -2.97 8.62
N ARG A 38 -4.31 -3.11 9.95
CA ARG A 38 -3.09 -2.96 10.76
C ARG A 38 -2.88 -4.14 11.70
N GLY A 39 -1.62 -4.49 11.94
CA GLY A 39 -1.24 -5.54 12.89
C GLY A 39 -1.04 -6.85 12.14
N ILE A 40 -1.82 -7.88 12.48
CA ILE A 40 -1.84 -9.10 11.69
C ILE A 40 -2.70 -8.84 10.46
N VAL A 41 -2.09 -8.81 9.28
CA VAL A 41 -2.77 -8.62 7.99
C VAL A 41 -2.37 -9.74 7.06
N ARG A 42 -3.35 -10.49 6.57
CA ARG A 42 -3.21 -11.62 5.65
C ARG A 42 -3.78 -11.28 4.28
N ASP A 43 -3.43 -12.09 3.29
CA ASP A 43 -4.03 -11.99 1.96
C ASP A 43 -5.58 -12.01 2.01
N SER A 44 -6.14 -12.91 2.82
CA SER A 44 -7.60 -13.01 3.02
C SER A 44 -8.24 -11.75 3.59
N ASP A 45 -7.52 -10.95 4.37
CA ASP A 45 -8.06 -9.74 4.98
C ASP A 45 -8.19 -8.62 3.93
N ILE A 46 -7.23 -8.55 2.99
CA ILE A 46 -7.26 -7.64 1.85
C ILE A 46 -8.39 -8.04 0.90
N ALA A 47 -8.48 -9.34 0.57
CA ALA A 47 -9.56 -9.86 -0.28
C ALA A 47 -10.94 -9.51 0.30
N GLN A 48 -11.13 -9.72 1.61
CA GLN A 48 -12.40 -9.41 2.26
C GLN A 48 -12.71 -7.92 2.19
N ALA A 49 -11.73 -7.05 2.49
CA ALA A 49 -11.93 -5.59 2.41
C ALA A 49 -12.35 -5.13 1.02
N VAL A 50 -11.65 -5.61 -0.03
CA VAL A 50 -11.93 -5.28 -1.44
C VAL A 50 -13.30 -5.82 -1.89
N VAL A 51 -13.75 -6.95 -1.36
CA VAL A 51 -15.10 -7.49 -1.65
C VAL A 51 -16.20 -6.69 -0.96
N ASP A 52 -15.94 -6.21 0.25
CA ASP A 52 -16.95 -5.50 1.04
C ASP A 52 -17.18 -4.07 0.53
N GLU A 53 -16.15 -3.42 0.01
CA GLU A 53 -16.18 -2.01 -0.35
C GLU A 53 -15.22 -1.66 -1.52
N ASP A 54 -15.65 -0.72 -2.38
CA ASP A 54 -14.77 -0.14 -3.40
C ASP A 54 -13.78 0.86 -2.79
N PHE A 55 -12.56 0.91 -3.35
CA PHE A 55 -11.52 1.88 -2.97
C PHE A 55 -10.99 2.61 -4.20
N GLU A 56 -10.76 3.92 -4.07
CA GLU A 56 -10.11 4.72 -5.12
C GLU A 56 -8.59 4.55 -5.07
N ILE A 57 -8.06 4.24 -3.88
CA ILE A 57 -6.62 4.12 -3.61
C ILE A 57 -6.37 2.90 -2.72
N ILE A 58 -5.39 2.08 -3.11
CA ILE A 58 -4.82 1.06 -2.23
C ILE A 58 -3.39 1.47 -1.86
N TRP A 59 -3.11 1.54 -0.57
CA TRP A 59 -1.84 2.03 -0.03
C TRP A 59 -1.17 0.97 0.84
N PHE A 60 -0.05 0.44 0.35
CA PHE A 60 0.77 -0.50 1.09
C PHE A 60 1.86 0.22 1.89
N VAL A 61 1.81 0.05 3.22
CA VAL A 61 2.85 0.51 4.16
C VAL A 61 3.51 -0.73 4.76
N SER A 62 4.40 -1.35 3.98
CA SER A 62 5.07 -2.60 4.36
C SER A 62 6.46 -2.70 3.72
N HIS A 63 7.19 -3.75 4.06
CA HIS A 63 8.36 -4.16 3.29
C HIS A 63 7.91 -4.75 1.96
N GLY A 64 8.70 -4.49 0.92
CA GLY A 64 8.48 -5.03 -0.42
C GLY A 64 9.80 -5.53 -0.98
N THR A 65 9.69 -6.38 -1.98
CA THR A 65 10.80 -6.80 -2.84
C THR A 65 10.33 -6.82 -4.29
N GLU A 66 11.21 -7.14 -5.22
CA GLU A 66 10.87 -7.42 -6.62
C GLU A 66 9.83 -8.55 -6.78
N SER A 67 9.54 -9.33 -5.74
CA SER A 67 8.58 -10.43 -5.79
C SER A 67 7.20 -10.06 -5.24
N GLY A 68 7.05 -8.94 -4.52
CA GLY A 68 5.78 -8.56 -3.92
C GLY A 68 5.88 -7.75 -2.62
N VAL A 69 4.77 -7.71 -1.88
CA VAL A 69 4.64 -7.01 -0.59
C VAL A 69 4.55 -8.02 0.54
N LEU A 70 5.32 -7.82 1.61
CA LEU A 70 5.34 -8.73 2.75
C LEU A 70 4.11 -8.50 3.65
N LEU A 71 3.33 -9.54 3.89
CA LEU A 71 2.20 -9.61 4.81
C LEU A 71 2.56 -10.41 6.06
N SER A 72 1.61 -10.58 6.98
CA SER A 72 1.81 -11.36 8.21
C SER A 72 1.85 -12.88 7.96
N ASP A 73 1.32 -13.36 6.84
CA ASP A 73 1.29 -14.78 6.46
C ASP A 73 2.21 -15.14 5.29
N GLY A 74 2.97 -14.18 4.77
CA GLY A 74 3.95 -14.41 3.71
C GLY A 74 4.03 -13.27 2.71
N MET A 75 4.64 -13.55 1.56
CA MET A 75 4.75 -12.58 0.47
C MET A 75 3.45 -12.56 -0.35
N LEU A 76 2.82 -11.41 -0.46
CA LEU A 76 1.76 -11.14 -1.43
C LEU A 76 2.41 -10.84 -2.78
N GLY A 77 2.32 -11.80 -3.70
CA GLY A 77 2.95 -11.71 -5.01
C GLY A 77 2.38 -10.58 -5.89
N ILE A 78 3.18 -10.12 -6.84
CA ILE A 78 2.80 -9.04 -7.79
C ILE A 78 1.47 -9.33 -8.47
N ASP A 79 1.21 -10.56 -8.89
CA ASP A 79 -0.05 -10.92 -9.56
C ASP A 79 -1.26 -10.69 -8.65
N ALA A 80 -1.15 -11.02 -7.36
CA ALA A 80 -2.21 -10.82 -6.39
C ALA A 80 -2.41 -9.32 -6.08
N VAL A 81 -1.32 -8.56 -5.90
CA VAL A 81 -1.40 -7.09 -5.78
C VAL A 81 -2.09 -6.48 -6.99
N THR A 82 -1.70 -6.91 -8.20
CA THR A 82 -2.30 -6.45 -9.46
C THR A 82 -3.78 -6.81 -9.55
N GLN A 83 -4.18 -7.99 -9.07
CA GLN A 83 -5.60 -8.38 -9.01
C GLN A 83 -6.41 -7.48 -8.08
N TYR A 84 -5.89 -7.15 -6.89
CA TYR A 84 -6.58 -6.24 -5.97
C TYR A 84 -6.63 -4.81 -6.48
N VAL A 85 -5.56 -4.31 -7.08
CA VAL A 85 -5.53 -2.97 -7.69
C VAL A 85 -6.41 -2.92 -8.94
N ARG A 86 -6.65 -4.04 -9.62
CA ARG A 86 -7.59 -4.12 -10.74
C ARG A 86 -9.04 -4.34 -10.29
N ALA A 87 -9.25 -4.79 -9.05
CA ALA A 87 -10.59 -4.97 -8.51
C ALA A 87 -11.21 -3.58 -8.33
N ASP A 88 -12.34 -3.38 -9.01
CA ASP A 88 -13.10 -2.13 -9.10
C ASP A 88 -12.29 -0.90 -9.58
N GLU A 89 -12.88 0.30 -9.55
CA GLU A 89 -12.31 1.53 -10.14
C GLU A 89 -11.12 2.11 -9.33
N THR A 90 -10.24 1.27 -8.77
CA THR A 90 -9.00 1.72 -8.13
C THR A 90 -8.16 2.48 -9.15
N ALA A 91 -7.99 3.78 -8.93
CA ALA A 91 -7.27 4.66 -9.85
C ALA A 91 -5.77 4.77 -9.48
N LEU A 92 -5.41 4.45 -8.24
CA LEU A 92 -4.06 4.65 -7.72
C LEU A 92 -3.63 3.54 -6.75
N CYS A 93 -2.43 3.01 -6.96
CA CYS A 93 -1.72 2.16 -5.99
C CYS A 93 -0.50 2.90 -5.43
N VAL A 94 -0.34 2.92 -4.11
CA VAL A 94 0.85 3.49 -3.45
C VAL A 94 1.65 2.36 -2.81
N LEU A 95 2.89 2.21 -3.26
CA LEU A 95 3.88 1.26 -2.75
C LEU A 95 4.91 2.03 -1.92
N ASN A 96 4.60 2.27 -0.65
CA ASN A 96 5.58 2.83 0.28
C ASN A 96 6.45 1.71 0.87
N THR A 97 7.18 1.04 -0.01
CA THR A 97 8.03 -0.12 0.26
C THR A 97 9.43 0.14 -0.29
N CYS A 98 10.48 -0.46 0.26
CA CYS A 98 11.84 -0.34 -0.30
C CYS A 98 11.95 -1.04 -1.67
N ASN A 99 12.62 -0.39 -2.64
CA ASN A 99 12.94 -0.93 -3.97
C ASN A 99 11.76 -1.60 -4.71
N SER A 100 10.87 -0.79 -5.28
CA SER A 100 9.57 -1.23 -5.80
C SER A 100 9.32 -0.91 -7.27
N GLU A 101 10.35 -0.54 -8.03
CA GLU A 101 10.22 -0.10 -9.43
C GLU A 101 9.65 -1.19 -10.34
N ASP A 102 10.25 -2.38 -10.38
CA ASP A 102 9.79 -3.47 -11.24
C ASP A 102 8.36 -3.92 -10.89
N MET A 103 8.05 -3.96 -9.60
CA MET A 103 6.70 -4.24 -9.10
C MET A 103 5.71 -3.16 -9.57
N ALA A 104 6.08 -1.89 -9.50
CA ALA A 104 5.24 -0.78 -9.93
C ALA A 104 4.93 -0.82 -11.42
N ILE A 105 5.93 -1.13 -12.25
CA ILE A 105 5.75 -1.28 -13.71
C ILE A 105 4.78 -2.41 -14.02
N ALA A 106 4.93 -3.56 -13.35
CA ALA A 106 4.06 -4.71 -13.54
C ALA A 106 2.61 -4.41 -13.12
N ILE A 107 2.40 -3.79 -11.95
CA ILE A 107 1.07 -3.42 -11.46
C ILE A 107 0.42 -2.39 -12.38
N ALA A 108 1.13 -1.33 -12.77
CA ALA A 108 0.59 -0.31 -13.67
C ALA A 108 0.16 -0.92 -15.02
N SER A 109 0.98 -1.81 -15.58
CA SER A 109 0.69 -2.48 -16.86
C SER A 109 -0.47 -3.47 -16.77
N GLY A 110 -0.62 -4.16 -15.62
CA GLY A 110 -1.62 -5.21 -15.44
C GLY A 110 -2.97 -4.76 -14.89
N SER A 111 -3.00 -3.63 -14.16
CA SER A 111 -4.20 -3.09 -13.54
C SER A 111 -4.81 -1.90 -14.30
N GLY A 112 -3.98 -1.09 -14.97
CA GLY A 112 -4.39 0.18 -15.55
C GLY A 112 -4.48 1.35 -14.57
N ALA A 113 -4.15 1.13 -13.29
CA ALA A 113 -4.04 2.17 -12.28
C ALA A 113 -2.69 2.89 -12.37
N ASP A 114 -2.65 4.15 -11.92
CA ASP A 114 -1.40 4.84 -11.66
C ASP A 114 -0.70 4.19 -10.45
N VAL A 115 0.63 4.14 -10.44
CA VAL A 115 1.39 3.58 -9.32
C VAL A 115 2.44 4.57 -8.84
N ILE A 116 2.41 4.90 -7.56
CA ILE A 116 3.46 5.67 -6.88
C ILE A 116 4.31 4.69 -6.08
N CYS A 117 5.62 4.71 -6.31
CA CYS A 117 6.56 3.79 -5.69
C CYS A 117 7.87 4.47 -5.35
N THR A 118 8.71 3.81 -4.56
CA THR A 118 10.11 4.23 -4.38
C THR A 118 11.03 3.50 -5.35
N ILE A 119 11.88 4.27 -6.05
CA ILE A 119 12.87 3.76 -7.02
C ILE A 119 14.24 3.80 -6.33
N GLY A 120 14.71 2.64 -5.86
CA GLY A 120 15.98 2.48 -5.14
C GLY A 120 15.88 2.44 -3.61
N ASP A 121 17.02 2.21 -2.95
CA ASP A 121 17.12 2.25 -1.48
C ASP A 121 16.93 3.69 -1.00
N VAL A 122 15.76 3.95 -0.41
CA VAL A 122 15.43 5.24 0.18
C VAL A 122 15.78 5.20 1.66
N ASP A 123 16.62 6.12 2.13
CA ASP A 123 16.83 6.31 3.57
C ASP A 123 15.46 6.61 4.22
N ASN A 124 15.19 6.04 5.39
CA ASN A 124 13.90 6.11 6.07
C ASN A 124 13.31 7.54 6.10
N ARG A 125 14.16 8.57 6.20
CA ARG A 125 13.75 9.99 6.20
C ARG A 125 13.02 10.42 4.92
N ASP A 126 13.39 9.89 3.77
CA ASP A 126 12.84 10.29 2.48
C ASP A 126 11.55 9.52 2.16
N ALA A 127 11.46 8.24 2.57
CA ALA A 127 10.22 7.47 2.52
C ALA A 127 9.12 8.09 3.39
N ILE A 128 9.50 8.59 4.58
CA ILE A 128 8.60 9.36 5.45
C ILE A 128 8.11 10.63 4.76
N ARG A 129 9.00 11.37 4.07
CA ARG A 129 8.63 12.61 3.39
C ARG A 129 7.63 12.33 2.27
N LEU A 130 7.83 11.25 1.51
CA LEU A 130 6.90 10.82 0.48
C LEU A 130 5.52 10.51 1.09
N GLY A 131 5.46 9.68 2.14
CA GLY A 131 4.20 9.33 2.79
C GLY A 131 3.45 10.55 3.34
N GLN A 132 4.15 11.52 3.92
CA GLN A 132 3.55 12.77 4.40
C GLN A 132 3.06 13.69 3.27
N LEU A 133 3.78 13.76 2.14
CA LEU A 133 3.38 14.57 1.00
C LEU A 133 2.19 14.00 0.25
N LEU A 134 2.10 12.66 0.15
CA LEU A 134 1.01 11.98 -0.54
C LEU A 134 -0.28 11.89 0.29
N ALA A 135 -0.17 11.97 1.62
CA ALA A 135 -1.32 11.91 2.52
C ALA A 135 -2.08 13.24 2.65
N GLY A 136 -1.55 14.36 2.13
CA GLY A 136 -2.18 15.69 2.17
C GLY A 136 -2.92 16.03 0.89
#